data_AF-A0A968C1I7-F1
#
_entry.id   AF-A0A968C1I7-F1
#
_cell.length_a   1.000
_cell.length_b   1.000
_cell.length_c   1.000
_cell.angle_alpha   90.00
_cell.angle_beta   90.00
_cell.angle_gamma   90.00
#
_symmetry.space_group_name_H-M   'P 1'
#
loop_
_entity.id
_entity.type
_entity.pdbx_description
1 polymer ?
#
loop_
_entity_poly.entity_id
_entity_poly.type
_entity_poly.pdbx_seq_one_letter_code
_entity_poly.pdbx_strand_id
1 'polypeptide(L)'
;LVGLPTIEVARTLGASALVVVKYNDDLQILDDALTARTRLGDMLVGVVLNGIPRQRMPFVQETVKPGLEARGVPVLAVLPQERLLLSVSVGDLTKFLSGRVLCCQDKMDELVEHLMVGAMSVDSALSYFRRKPNKAVITGGDRPDIQLAALETSTKCVILTGNLQPSPIILGRAEEVGVPMILVRQDTLTAVEVIERFFGKTRFHLEKKVCRFEEMLEDRFDFGRLYQALELEKS
;
A
#
# COMPACT_ATOMS: atom_id res chain seq x y z
N LEU A 1 -24.85 5.28 17.19
CA LEU A 1 -24.76 6.47 16.30
C LEU A 1 -24.54 5.97 14.87
N VAL A 2 -25.62 5.59 14.16
CA VAL A 2 -25.55 5.24 12.73
C VAL A 2 -26.47 6.22 12.01
N GLY A 3 -25.93 6.94 11.02
CA GLY A 3 -26.69 7.93 10.22
C GLY A 3 -26.42 9.41 10.51
N LEU A 4 -25.53 9.75 11.45
CA LEU A 4 -25.11 11.14 11.67
C LEU A 4 -23.79 11.44 10.95
N PRO A 5 -23.62 12.61 10.32
CA PRO A 5 -22.34 13.06 9.78
C PRO A 5 -21.24 13.00 10.85
N THR A 6 -20.00 12.67 10.47
CA THR A 6 -18.85 12.56 11.39
C THR A 6 -18.67 13.78 12.30
N ILE A 7 -19.02 14.96 11.79
CA ILE A 7 -18.97 16.23 12.52
C ILE A 7 -20.02 16.32 13.62
N GLU A 8 -21.22 15.79 13.38
CA GLU A 8 -22.26 15.75 14.41
C GLU A 8 -21.89 14.76 15.51
N VAL A 9 -21.29 13.63 15.16
CA VAL A 9 -20.76 12.70 16.17
C VAL A 9 -19.68 13.36 17.03
N ALA A 10 -18.70 14.03 16.42
CA ALA A 10 -17.67 14.75 17.16
C ALA A 10 -18.25 15.84 18.07
N ARG A 11 -19.22 16.61 17.56
CA ARG A 11 -19.88 17.68 18.32
C ARG A 11 -20.73 17.15 19.47
N THR A 12 -21.51 16.09 19.25
CA THR A 12 -22.34 15.48 20.31
C THR A 12 -21.49 14.89 21.43
N LEU A 13 -20.31 14.38 21.10
CA LEU A 13 -19.37 13.80 22.08
C LEU A 13 -18.42 14.83 22.71
N GLY A 14 -18.44 16.09 22.25
CA GLY A 14 -17.45 17.10 22.66
C GLY A 14 -16.02 16.67 22.34
N ALA A 15 -15.83 15.89 21.28
CA ALA A 15 -14.58 15.21 20.98
C ALA A 15 -13.64 16.08 20.14
N SER A 16 -12.37 16.09 20.53
CA SER A 16 -11.27 16.58 19.72
C SER A 16 -11.05 15.69 18.49
N ALA A 17 -10.84 16.30 17.33
CA ALA A 17 -10.76 15.62 16.04
C ALA A 17 -9.39 15.83 15.37
N LEU A 18 -8.77 14.72 14.97
CA LEU A 18 -7.60 14.68 14.08
C LEU A 18 -8.06 14.21 12.70
N VAL A 19 -7.79 15.00 11.66
CA VAL A 19 -8.23 14.67 10.30
C VAL A 19 -7.06 14.14 9.46
N VAL A 20 -7.24 12.97 8.87
CA VAL A 20 -6.27 12.41 7.91
C VAL A 20 -6.71 12.79 6.50
N VAL A 21 -5.91 13.62 5.83
CA VAL A 21 -6.13 14.06 4.44
C VAL A 21 -5.24 13.23 3.53
N LYS A 22 -5.85 12.46 2.62
CA LYS A 22 -5.11 11.68 1.64
C LYS A 22 -4.71 12.58 0.47
N TYR A 23 -3.44 12.50 0.06
CA TYR A 23 -2.99 13.17 -1.16
C TYR A 23 -3.53 12.48 -2.40
N ASN A 24 -4.28 13.23 -3.20
CA ASN A 24 -4.67 12.85 -4.56
C ASN A 24 -3.99 13.77 -5.58
N ASP A 25 -4.05 15.09 -5.34
CA ASP A 25 -3.35 16.13 -6.08
C ASP A 25 -3.05 17.35 -5.20
N ASP A 26 -2.27 18.29 -5.73
CA ASP A 26 -1.77 19.48 -5.01
C ASP A 26 -2.88 20.45 -4.57
N LEU A 27 -4.02 20.51 -5.27
CA LEU A 27 -5.13 21.42 -4.93
C LEU A 27 -6.07 20.78 -3.91
N GLN A 28 -6.46 19.52 -4.13
CA GLN A 28 -7.38 18.81 -3.26
C GLN A 28 -6.87 18.70 -1.82
N ILE A 29 -5.57 18.50 -1.62
CA ILE A 29 -5.01 18.37 -0.27
C ILE A 29 -5.17 19.65 0.56
N LEU A 30 -5.10 20.83 -0.07
CA LEU A 30 -5.33 22.11 0.57
C LEU A 30 -6.82 22.29 0.86
N ASP A 31 -7.67 22.06 -0.14
CA ASP A 31 -9.11 22.25 -0.03
C ASP A 31 -9.73 21.34 1.04
N ASP A 32 -9.29 20.07 1.11
CA ASP A 32 -9.76 19.11 2.10
C ASP A 32 -9.36 19.52 3.53
N ALA A 33 -8.11 19.98 3.71
CA ALA A 33 -7.62 20.43 5.01
C ALA A 33 -8.32 21.72 5.47
N LEU A 34 -8.54 22.67 4.58
CA LEU A 34 -9.29 23.89 4.87
C LEU A 34 -10.76 23.61 5.15
N THR A 35 -11.38 22.72 4.37
CA THR A 35 -12.75 22.26 4.58
C THR A 35 -12.91 21.61 5.95
N ALA A 36 -11.94 20.81 6.39
CA ALA A 36 -11.92 20.24 7.72
C ALA A 36 -11.94 21.32 8.81
N ARG A 37 -11.12 22.38 8.67
CA ARG A 37 -11.12 23.52 9.61
C ARG A 37 -12.45 24.26 9.62
N THR A 38 -13.03 24.54 8.46
CA THR A 38 -14.34 25.21 8.37
C THR A 38 -15.45 24.41 9.04
N ARG A 39 -15.42 23.07 8.93
CA ARG A 39 -16.47 22.20 9.45
C ARG A 39 -16.33 21.85 10.93
N LEU A 40 -15.11 21.63 11.39
CA LEU A 40 -14.83 21.19 12.77
C LEU A 40 -14.54 22.36 13.72
N GLY A 41 -14.15 23.53 13.20
CA GLY A 41 -13.81 24.68 14.02
C GLY A 41 -12.79 24.30 15.09
N ASP A 42 -13.07 24.67 16.35
CA ASP A 42 -12.18 24.47 17.49
C ASP A 42 -12.02 23.01 17.92
N MET A 43 -12.89 22.11 17.43
CA MET A 43 -12.70 20.67 17.64
C MET A 43 -11.51 20.13 16.82
N LEU A 44 -11.03 20.85 15.81
CA LEU A 44 -9.91 20.39 15.00
C LEU A 44 -8.59 20.58 15.75
N VAL A 45 -8.01 19.47 16.19
CA VAL A 45 -6.66 19.43 16.78
C VAL A 45 -5.59 19.65 15.71
N GLY A 46 -5.83 19.11 14.52
CA GLY A 46 -4.93 19.27 13.39
C GLY A 46 -5.22 18.30 12.27
N VAL A 47 -4.35 18.31 11.27
CA VAL A 47 -4.41 17.44 10.10
C VAL A 47 -3.13 16.63 9.94
N VAL A 48 -3.29 15.42 9.39
CA VAL A 48 -2.22 14.56 8.90
C VAL A 48 -2.33 14.50 7.40
N LEU A 49 -1.29 14.96 6.70
CA LEU A 49 -1.20 14.86 5.25
C LEU A 49 -0.60 13.49 4.91
N ASN A 50 -1.39 12.59 4.36
CA ASN A 50 -1.02 11.19 4.19
C ASN A 50 -0.83 10.79 2.72
N GLY A 51 0.15 9.91 2.46
CA GLY A 51 0.36 9.31 1.15
C GLY A 51 1.01 10.24 0.14
N ILE A 52 1.88 11.16 0.57
CA ILE A 52 2.55 12.11 -0.34
C ILE A 52 3.57 11.37 -1.23
N PRO A 53 3.49 11.46 -2.57
CA PRO A 53 4.53 10.92 -3.45
C PRO A 53 5.89 11.52 -3.11
N ARG A 54 6.96 10.71 -3.10
CA ARG A 54 8.31 11.19 -2.70
C ARG A 54 8.77 12.44 -3.46
N GLN A 55 8.43 12.56 -4.74
CA GLN A 55 8.75 13.73 -5.57
C GLN A 55 7.99 15.00 -5.18
N ARG A 56 6.85 14.86 -4.50
CA ARG A 56 6.00 15.96 -4.02
C ARG A 56 6.27 16.34 -2.57
N MET A 57 7.07 15.57 -1.84
CA MET A 57 7.41 15.83 -0.45
C MET A 57 7.94 17.26 -0.20
N PRO A 58 8.89 17.80 -0.98
CA PRO A 58 9.40 19.16 -0.75
C PRO A 58 8.30 20.21 -0.89
N PHE A 59 7.49 20.13 -1.94
CA PHE A 59 6.35 21.03 -2.15
C PHE A 59 5.37 21.01 -0.97
N VAL A 60 5.00 19.81 -0.49
CA VAL A 60 4.05 19.69 0.62
C VAL A 60 4.65 20.20 1.93
N GLN A 61 5.94 19.94 2.20
CA GLN A 61 6.60 20.37 3.42
C GLN A 61 6.89 21.88 3.45
N GLU A 62 7.28 22.47 2.32
CA GLU A 62 7.78 23.85 2.26
C GLU A 62 6.70 24.86 1.84
N THR A 63 5.65 24.41 1.14
CA THR A 63 4.59 25.30 0.63
C THR A 63 3.24 25.00 1.29
N VAL A 64 2.77 23.75 1.20
CA VAL A 64 1.43 23.38 1.67
C VAL A 64 1.33 23.47 3.19
N LYS A 65 2.25 22.84 3.92
CA LYS A 65 2.25 22.84 5.39
C LYS A 65 2.28 24.27 5.96
N PRO A 66 3.25 25.15 5.59
CA PRO A 66 3.25 26.54 6.10
C PRO A 66 2.00 27.31 5.71
N GLY A 67 1.48 27.09 4.50
CA GLY A 67 0.23 27.71 4.04
C GLY A 67 -1.00 27.32 4.85
N LEU A 68 -1.09 26.07 5.29
CA LEU A 68 -2.14 25.58 6.18
C LEU A 68 -1.98 26.14 7.60
N GLU A 69 -0.76 26.12 8.14
CA GLU A 69 -0.48 26.63 9.48
C GLU A 69 -0.75 28.14 9.59
N ALA A 70 -0.39 28.93 8.58
CA ALA A 70 -0.71 30.36 8.50
C ALA A 70 -2.22 30.66 8.48
N ARG A 71 -3.04 29.68 8.08
CA ARG A 71 -4.51 29.76 8.08
C ARG A 71 -5.15 29.12 9.31
N GLY A 72 -4.35 28.82 10.33
CA GLY A 72 -4.84 28.24 11.59
C GLY A 72 -5.22 26.77 11.48
N VAL A 73 -4.62 26.02 10.54
CA VAL A 73 -4.77 24.56 10.43
C VAL A 73 -3.45 23.90 10.87
N PRO A 74 -3.37 23.38 12.12
CA PRO A 74 -2.19 22.67 12.60
C PRO A 74 -1.91 21.43 11.73
N VAL A 75 -0.68 21.28 11.23
CA VAL A 75 -0.27 20.07 10.51
C VAL A 75 0.61 19.23 11.42
N LEU A 76 0.08 18.10 11.90
CA LEU A 76 0.77 17.23 12.85
C LEU A 76 1.75 16.26 12.17
N ALA A 77 1.50 15.91 10.91
CA ALA A 77 2.42 15.07 10.15
C ALA A 77 2.26 15.27 8.64
N VAL A 78 3.38 15.07 7.93
CA VAL A 78 3.41 14.91 6.47
C VAL A 78 4.04 13.54 6.19
N LEU A 79 3.19 12.57 5.87
CA LEU A 79 3.58 11.17 5.72
C LEU A 79 3.78 10.83 4.24
N PRO A 80 4.96 10.33 3.85
CA PRO A 80 5.19 9.91 2.48
C PRO A 80 4.32 8.68 2.15
N GLN A 81 4.07 8.49 0.87
CA GLN A 81 3.54 7.24 0.37
C GLN A 81 4.58 6.13 0.55
N GLU A 82 4.31 5.19 1.44
CA GLU A 82 5.17 4.01 1.65
C GLU A 82 4.64 2.78 0.93
N ARG A 83 5.45 2.25 -0.01
CA ARG A 83 5.10 1.07 -0.82
C ARG A 83 4.90 -0.17 0.04
N LEU A 84 5.70 -0.33 1.09
CA LEU A 84 5.56 -1.43 2.03
C LEU A 84 4.19 -1.42 2.70
N LEU A 85 3.65 -0.26 3.07
CA LEU A 85 2.32 -0.16 3.67
C LEU A 85 1.22 -0.56 2.66
N LEU A 86 1.46 -0.27 1.38
CA LEU A 86 0.59 -0.64 0.26
C LEU A 86 0.77 -2.07 -0.27
N SER A 87 1.80 -2.79 0.21
CA SER A 87 2.12 -4.14 -0.29
C SER A 87 1.05 -5.17 0.11
N VAL A 88 1.03 -6.33 -0.53
CA VAL A 88 0.13 -7.45 -0.19
C VAL A 88 0.97 -8.69 0.06
N SER A 89 0.64 -9.50 1.06
CA SER A 89 1.37 -10.75 1.27
C SER A 89 1.06 -11.77 0.18
N VAL A 90 2.01 -12.66 -0.11
CA VAL A 90 1.80 -13.78 -1.04
C VAL A 90 0.62 -14.65 -0.57
N GLY A 91 0.48 -14.85 0.74
CA GLY A 91 -0.64 -15.58 1.34
C GLY A 91 -2.00 -14.91 1.09
N ASP A 92 -2.07 -13.58 1.20
CA ASP A 92 -3.30 -12.83 0.90
C ASP A 92 -3.64 -12.90 -0.59
N LEU A 93 -2.66 -12.76 -1.48
CA LEU A 93 -2.87 -12.95 -2.93
C LEU A 93 -3.42 -14.34 -3.24
N THR A 94 -2.86 -15.37 -2.60
CA THR A 94 -3.33 -16.76 -2.74
C THR A 94 -4.80 -16.88 -2.30
N LYS A 95 -5.19 -16.28 -1.17
CA LYS A 95 -6.57 -16.30 -0.67
C LYS A 95 -7.52 -15.56 -1.62
N PHE A 96 -7.17 -14.35 -2.07
CA PHE A 96 -8.03 -13.56 -2.96
C PHE A 96 -8.29 -14.24 -4.28
N LEU A 97 -7.28 -14.92 -4.82
CA LEU A 97 -7.39 -15.65 -6.08
C LEU A 97 -7.95 -17.06 -5.91
N SER A 98 -8.18 -17.52 -4.67
CA SER A 98 -8.48 -18.93 -4.38
C SER A 98 -7.47 -19.88 -5.04
N GLY A 99 -6.20 -19.48 -5.00
CA GLY A 99 -5.08 -20.14 -5.66
C GLY A 99 -4.55 -21.34 -4.88
N ARG A 100 -3.91 -22.26 -5.59
CA ARG A 100 -3.17 -23.39 -5.03
C ARG A 100 -1.67 -23.11 -5.13
N VAL A 101 -0.99 -23.05 -3.99
CA VAL A 101 0.47 -22.93 -3.94
C VAL A 101 1.11 -24.24 -4.39
N LEU A 102 2.09 -24.16 -5.29
CA LEU A 102 2.78 -25.32 -5.86
C LEU A 102 4.12 -25.59 -5.18
N CYS A 103 4.79 -24.54 -4.68
CA CYS A 103 6.09 -24.63 -3.99
C CYS A 103 6.28 -23.46 -3.00
N CYS A 104 7.30 -23.57 -2.14
CA CYS A 104 7.71 -22.55 -1.17
C CYS A 104 6.58 -22.06 -0.25
N GLN A 105 5.85 -23.00 0.37
CA GLN A 105 4.73 -22.69 1.28
C GLN A 105 5.16 -21.86 2.51
N ASP A 106 6.43 -21.89 2.86
CA ASP A 106 7.06 -21.10 3.93
C ASP A 106 7.23 -19.61 3.58
N LYS A 107 7.01 -19.21 2.32
CA LYS A 107 7.20 -17.83 1.83
C LYS A 107 5.91 -17.02 1.72
N MET A 108 4.83 -17.45 2.35
CA MET A 108 3.53 -16.77 2.25
C MET A 108 3.51 -15.38 2.88
N ASP A 109 4.42 -15.08 3.81
CA ASP A 109 4.53 -13.78 4.48
C ASP A 109 5.39 -12.78 3.70
N GLU A 110 5.94 -13.16 2.55
CA GLU A 110 6.65 -12.24 1.67
C GLU A 110 5.71 -11.16 1.13
N LEU A 111 6.22 -9.92 1.05
CA LEU A 111 5.43 -8.75 0.69
C LEU A 111 5.65 -8.36 -0.78
N VAL A 112 4.55 -8.31 -1.52
CA VAL A 112 4.47 -7.89 -2.91
C VAL A 112 4.13 -6.40 -2.97
N GLU A 113 5.04 -5.60 -3.49
CA GLU A 113 4.87 -4.15 -3.69
C GLU A 113 4.32 -3.78 -5.07
N HIS A 114 4.49 -4.68 -6.04
CA HIS A 114 4.20 -4.43 -7.45
C HIS A 114 3.53 -5.62 -8.11
N LEU A 115 2.59 -5.37 -9.01
CA LEU A 115 2.02 -6.37 -9.90
C LEU A 115 2.56 -6.15 -11.30
N MET A 116 2.98 -7.21 -11.97
CA MET A 116 3.46 -7.16 -13.36
C MET A 116 2.86 -8.31 -14.17
N VAL A 117 2.36 -8.01 -15.36
CA VAL A 117 1.72 -8.99 -16.24
C VAL A 117 2.71 -9.44 -17.31
N GLY A 118 2.92 -10.75 -17.41
CA GLY A 118 3.78 -11.42 -18.37
C GLY A 118 3.13 -11.70 -19.73
N ALA A 119 2.34 -10.77 -20.27
CA ALA A 119 1.63 -10.93 -21.54
C ALA A 119 2.47 -10.56 -22.79
N MET A 120 3.72 -10.15 -22.60
CA MET A 120 4.62 -9.68 -23.66
C MET A 120 5.46 -10.80 -24.30
N SER A 121 6.20 -10.43 -25.35
CA SER A 121 7.21 -11.28 -25.98
C SER A 121 8.43 -11.50 -25.08
N VAL A 122 9.14 -12.60 -25.33
CA VAL A 122 10.27 -13.07 -24.51
C VAL A 122 11.38 -12.04 -24.39
N ASP A 123 11.75 -11.41 -25.51
CA ASP A 123 12.91 -10.52 -25.63
C ASP A 123 12.84 -9.29 -24.71
N SER A 124 11.62 -8.89 -24.34
CA SER A 124 11.37 -7.72 -23.49
C SER A 124 11.07 -8.07 -22.03
N ALA A 125 10.91 -9.34 -21.69
CA ALA A 125 10.41 -9.75 -20.39
C ALA A 125 11.35 -9.38 -19.24
N LEU A 126 12.64 -9.71 -19.40
CA LEU A 126 13.68 -9.44 -18.41
C LEU A 126 13.85 -7.93 -18.16
N SER A 127 13.90 -7.12 -19.22
CA SER A 127 14.07 -5.67 -19.10
C SER A 127 12.85 -5.00 -18.46
N TYR A 128 11.64 -5.48 -18.77
CA TYR A 128 10.40 -5.03 -18.14
C TYR A 128 10.37 -5.38 -16.65
N PHE A 129 10.64 -6.63 -16.29
CA PHE A 129 10.62 -7.11 -14.90
C PHE A 129 11.70 -6.49 -14.01
N ARG A 130 12.83 -6.05 -14.56
CA ARG A 130 13.86 -5.30 -13.82
C ARG A 130 13.40 -3.91 -13.39
N ARG A 131 12.36 -3.33 -13.99
CA ARG A 131 11.89 -1.97 -13.67
C ARG A 131 11.25 -1.88 -12.29
N LYS A 132 10.75 -2.99 -11.74
CA LYS A 132 10.05 -3.04 -10.45
C LYS A 132 10.58 -4.18 -9.60
N PRO A 133 11.15 -3.90 -8.41
CA PRO A 133 11.53 -4.95 -7.46
C PRO A 133 10.31 -5.49 -6.71
N ASN A 134 10.51 -6.51 -5.87
CA ASN A 134 9.51 -7.02 -4.92
C ASN A 134 8.11 -7.23 -5.53
N LYS A 135 8.06 -7.80 -6.74
CA LYS A 135 6.82 -7.91 -7.53
C LYS A 135 6.20 -9.30 -7.49
N ALA A 136 4.91 -9.39 -7.76
CA ALA A 136 4.27 -10.61 -8.24
C ALA A 136 4.20 -10.55 -9.77
N VAL A 137 4.56 -11.64 -10.44
CA VAL A 137 4.42 -11.78 -11.89
C VAL A 137 3.22 -12.67 -12.19
N ILE A 138 2.28 -12.17 -13.00
CA ILE A 138 1.10 -12.92 -13.45
C ILE A 138 1.34 -13.37 -14.89
N THR A 139 1.34 -14.67 -15.15
CA THR A 139 1.60 -15.22 -16.49
C THR A 139 0.91 -16.57 -16.68
N GLY A 140 0.83 -17.07 -17.91
CA GLY A 140 0.36 -18.43 -18.19
C GLY A 140 1.36 -19.48 -17.71
N GLY A 141 0.86 -20.65 -17.29
CA GLY A 141 1.68 -21.81 -16.92
C GLY A 141 2.48 -22.43 -18.06
N ASP A 142 2.07 -22.19 -19.30
CA ASP A 142 2.68 -22.64 -20.54
C ASP A 142 3.80 -21.72 -21.07
N ARG A 143 4.16 -20.68 -20.31
CA ARG A 143 5.18 -19.68 -20.68
C ARG A 143 6.47 -19.81 -19.85
N PRO A 144 7.26 -20.89 -20.02
CA PRO A 144 8.47 -21.14 -19.23
C PRO A 144 9.52 -20.04 -19.40
N ASP A 145 9.57 -19.44 -20.58
CA ASP A 145 10.41 -18.28 -20.93
C ASP A 145 10.14 -17.06 -20.03
N ILE A 146 8.88 -16.71 -19.84
CA ILE A 146 8.45 -15.60 -18.97
C ILE A 146 8.65 -15.94 -17.50
N GLN A 147 8.35 -17.18 -17.13
CA GLN A 147 8.52 -17.67 -15.76
C GLN A 147 10.00 -17.60 -15.36
N LEU A 148 10.93 -18.05 -16.21
CA LEU A 148 12.37 -17.91 -15.97
C LEU A 148 12.79 -16.44 -15.88
N ALA A 149 12.35 -15.59 -16.81
CA ALA A 149 12.67 -14.17 -16.76
C ALA A 149 12.18 -13.50 -15.46
N ALA A 150 11.04 -13.95 -14.91
CA ALA A 150 10.54 -13.49 -13.63
C ALA A 150 11.44 -13.96 -12.47
N LEU A 151 11.83 -15.25 -12.45
CA LEU A 151 12.68 -15.86 -11.42
C LEU A 151 14.11 -15.28 -11.40
N GLU A 152 14.61 -14.79 -12.54
CA GLU A 152 15.92 -14.11 -12.67
C GLU A 152 15.90 -12.63 -12.21
N THR A 153 14.80 -12.16 -11.63
CA THR A 153 14.66 -10.79 -11.13
C THR A 153 14.04 -10.75 -9.74
N SER A 154 14.02 -9.59 -9.09
CA SER A 154 13.40 -9.42 -7.77
C SER A 154 11.89 -9.66 -7.84
N THR A 155 11.48 -10.90 -7.59
CA THR A 155 10.11 -11.43 -7.69
C THR A 155 9.80 -12.18 -6.41
N LYS A 156 8.62 -11.92 -5.83
CA LYS A 156 8.17 -12.48 -4.55
C LYS A 156 7.21 -13.65 -4.71
N CYS A 157 6.49 -13.70 -5.84
CA CYS A 157 5.73 -14.87 -6.25
C CYS A 157 5.46 -14.82 -7.76
N VAL A 158 5.16 -15.98 -8.34
CA VAL A 158 4.65 -16.11 -9.71
C VAL A 158 3.25 -16.69 -9.67
N ILE A 159 2.29 -16.01 -10.27
CA ILE A 159 0.89 -16.42 -10.36
C ILE A 159 0.65 -16.99 -11.76
N LEU A 160 0.28 -18.26 -11.82
CA LEU A 160 0.05 -19.02 -13.04
C LEU A 160 -1.44 -19.11 -13.34
N THR A 161 -1.88 -18.46 -14.41
CA THR A 161 -3.30 -18.31 -14.79
C THR A 161 -3.76 -19.44 -15.71
N GLY A 162 -5.08 -19.58 -15.85
CA GLY A 162 -5.72 -20.57 -16.73
C GLY A 162 -5.58 -22.03 -16.27
N ASN A 163 -5.22 -22.26 -15.00
CA ASN A 163 -4.99 -23.59 -14.44
C ASN A 163 -3.92 -24.42 -15.19
N LEU A 164 -2.99 -23.74 -15.86
CA LEU A 164 -1.88 -24.36 -16.57
C LEU A 164 -0.73 -24.63 -15.61
N GLN A 165 -0.30 -25.89 -15.49
CA GLN A 165 0.83 -26.23 -14.63
C GLN A 165 2.17 -25.88 -15.31
N PRO A 166 3.16 -25.38 -14.55
CA PRO A 166 4.49 -25.14 -15.08
C PRO A 166 5.22 -26.46 -15.29
N SER A 167 6.30 -26.45 -16.08
CA SER A 167 7.14 -27.64 -16.22
C SER A 167 7.90 -27.93 -14.91
N PRO A 168 8.29 -29.19 -14.64
CA PRO A 168 9.08 -29.53 -13.45
C PRO A 168 10.40 -28.75 -13.33
N ILE A 169 10.99 -28.37 -14.46
CA ILE A 169 12.22 -27.57 -14.51
C ILE A 169 11.99 -26.17 -13.91
N ILE A 170 10.87 -25.53 -14.26
CA ILE A 170 10.52 -24.22 -13.71
C ILE A 170 10.21 -24.36 -12.22
N LEU A 171 9.46 -25.39 -11.83
CA LEU A 171 9.08 -25.59 -10.43
C LEU A 171 10.34 -25.78 -9.56
N GLY A 172 11.28 -26.61 -10.01
CA GLY A 172 12.58 -26.79 -9.34
C GLY A 172 13.37 -25.48 -9.27
N ARG A 173 13.42 -24.71 -10.37
CA ARG A 173 14.09 -23.40 -10.36
C ARG A 173 13.44 -22.43 -9.37
N ALA A 174 12.12 -22.41 -9.29
CA ALA A 174 11.37 -21.57 -8.37
C ALA A 174 11.66 -21.94 -6.90
N GLU A 175 11.78 -23.24 -6.61
CA GLU A 175 12.21 -23.74 -5.30
C GLU A 175 13.65 -23.33 -4.95
N GLU A 176 14.59 -23.47 -5.90
CA GLU A 176 15.99 -23.06 -5.72
C GLU A 176 16.13 -21.59 -5.35
N VAL A 177 15.37 -20.71 -6.01
CA VAL A 177 15.41 -19.26 -5.74
C VAL A 177 14.45 -18.83 -4.62
N GLY A 178 13.68 -19.76 -4.05
CA GLY A 178 12.73 -19.50 -2.97
C GLY A 178 11.55 -18.62 -3.36
N VAL A 179 11.08 -18.70 -4.61
CA VAL A 179 9.96 -17.92 -5.13
C VAL A 179 8.71 -18.81 -5.25
N PRO A 180 7.68 -18.60 -4.42
CA PRO A 180 6.45 -19.40 -4.49
C PRO A 180 5.73 -19.22 -5.83
N MET A 181 5.25 -20.34 -6.38
CA MET A 181 4.36 -20.37 -7.55
C MET A 181 2.93 -20.68 -7.12
N ILE A 182 1.97 -19.85 -7.55
CA ILE A 182 0.55 -19.97 -7.21
C ILE A 182 -0.23 -20.28 -8.48
N LEU A 183 -0.91 -21.43 -8.52
CA LEU A 183 -1.79 -21.82 -9.61
C LEU A 183 -3.21 -21.31 -9.37
N VAL A 184 -3.78 -20.61 -10.36
CA VAL A 184 -5.13 -20.03 -10.27
C VAL A 184 -5.97 -20.45 -11.49
N ARG A 185 -7.29 -20.50 -11.32
CA ARG A 185 -8.22 -20.93 -12.38
C ARG A 185 -8.58 -19.81 -13.35
N GLN A 186 -8.51 -18.57 -12.86
CA GLN A 186 -8.85 -17.34 -13.57
C GLN A 186 -7.87 -17.13 -14.74
N ASP A 187 -8.34 -16.49 -15.80
CA ASP A 187 -7.47 -15.91 -16.81
C ASP A 187 -6.71 -14.69 -16.25
N THR A 188 -5.76 -14.19 -17.03
CA THR A 188 -4.87 -13.09 -16.63
C THR A 188 -5.60 -11.80 -16.31
N LEU A 189 -6.61 -11.41 -17.09
CA LEU A 189 -7.34 -10.17 -16.86
C LEU A 189 -8.17 -10.27 -15.58
N THR A 190 -8.92 -11.36 -15.43
CA THR A 190 -9.72 -11.61 -14.22
C THR A 190 -8.85 -11.67 -12.97
N ALA A 191 -7.68 -12.30 -13.03
CA ALA A 191 -6.74 -12.32 -11.90
C ALA A 191 -6.26 -10.92 -11.51
N VAL A 192 -5.93 -10.07 -12.49
CA VAL A 192 -5.54 -8.67 -12.24
C VAL A 192 -6.67 -7.90 -11.58
N GLU A 193 -7.89 -7.95 -12.11
CA GLU A 193 -9.05 -7.23 -11.56
C GLU A 193 -9.36 -7.64 -10.11
N VAL A 194 -9.29 -8.95 -9.82
CA VAL A 194 -9.46 -9.47 -8.46
C VAL A 194 -8.39 -8.89 -7.55
N ILE A 195 -7.12 -8.96 -7.92
CA ILE A 195 -6.04 -8.46 -7.08
C ILE A 195 -6.16 -6.95 -6.88
N GLU A 196 -6.40 -6.15 -7.93
CA GLU A 196 -6.53 -4.70 -7.86
C GLU A 196 -7.67 -4.25 -6.94
N ARG A 197 -8.76 -5.01 -6.87
CA ARG A 197 -9.87 -4.72 -5.96
C ARG A 197 -9.45 -4.71 -4.48
N PHE A 198 -8.43 -5.51 -4.14
CA PHE A 198 -7.92 -5.69 -2.77
C PHE A 198 -6.56 -5.02 -2.54
N PHE A 199 -5.79 -4.73 -3.60
CA PHE A 199 -4.50 -4.05 -3.52
C PHE A 199 -4.70 -2.64 -2.92
N GLY A 200 -4.05 -2.37 -1.78
CA GLY A 200 -4.22 -1.11 -1.04
C GLY A 200 -5.43 -1.04 -0.09
N LYS A 201 -6.26 -2.10 0.01
CA LYS A 201 -7.35 -2.21 1.00
C LYS A 201 -7.06 -3.23 2.10
N THR A 202 -6.00 -4.02 1.97
CA THR A 202 -5.65 -5.07 2.92
C THR A 202 -5.17 -4.48 4.24
N ARG A 203 -5.88 -4.88 5.30
CA ARG A 203 -5.67 -4.43 6.67
C ARG A 203 -4.33 -4.92 7.24
N PHE A 204 -3.81 -4.12 8.15
CA PHE A 204 -2.57 -4.23 8.91
C PHE A 204 -2.37 -5.60 9.61
N HIS A 205 -1.98 -6.63 8.87
CA HIS A 205 -1.72 -7.97 9.43
C HIS A 205 -0.29 -8.50 9.19
N LEU A 206 0.69 -7.61 9.03
CA LEU A 206 2.10 -8.04 9.06
C LEU A 206 2.92 -7.16 10.00
N GLU A 207 3.63 -7.78 10.93
CA GLU A 207 4.56 -7.14 11.87
C GLU A 207 5.49 -6.16 11.16
N LYS A 208 6.06 -6.56 10.02
CA LYS A 208 6.94 -5.70 9.19
C LYS A 208 6.28 -4.38 8.77
N LYS A 209 4.97 -4.37 8.49
CA LYS A 209 4.24 -3.14 8.16
C LYS A 209 3.97 -2.29 9.38
N VAL A 210 3.67 -2.91 10.52
CA VAL A 210 3.43 -2.22 11.79
C VAL A 210 4.71 -1.52 12.22
N CYS A 211 5.83 -2.25 12.29
CA CYS A 211 7.12 -1.66 12.62
C CYS A 211 7.48 -0.49 11.69
N ARG A 212 7.29 -0.65 10.38
CA ARG A 212 7.57 0.44 9.44
C ARG A 212 6.64 1.65 9.62
N PHE A 213 5.40 1.42 9.99
CA PHE A 213 4.45 2.48 10.26
C PHE A 213 4.79 3.22 11.57
N GLU A 214 5.18 2.49 12.61
CA GLU A 214 5.67 3.03 13.89
C GLU A 214 6.91 3.90 13.66
N GLU A 215 7.94 3.37 12.98
CA GLU A 215 9.14 4.14 12.59
C GLU A 215 8.76 5.44 11.86
N MET A 216 7.84 5.36 10.89
CA MET A 216 7.42 6.53 10.11
C MET A 216 6.69 7.57 10.97
N LEU A 217 5.89 7.13 11.94
CA LEU A 217 5.20 8.03 12.86
C LEU A 217 6.17 8.68 13.84
N GLU A 218 7.10 7.92 14.42
CA GLU A 218 8.14 8.44 15.32
C GLU A 218 8.97 9.54 14.64
N ASP A 219 9.32 9.35 13.37
CA ASP A 219 10.13 10.30 12.60
C ASP A 219 9.37 11.58 12.19
N ARG A 220 8.05 11.49 11.96
CA ARG A 220 7.31 12.52 11.19
C ARG A 220 6.06 13.06 11.87
N PHE A 221 5.59 12.43 12.93
CA PHE A 221 4.38 12.84 13.63
C PHE A 221 4.72 13.62 14.89
N ASP A 222 4.14 14.81 15.01
CA ASP A 222 4.30 15.68 16.18
C ASP A 222 3.36 15.22 17.32
N PHE A 223 3.76 14.15 18.01
CA PHE A 223 3.04 13.63 19.18
C PHE A 223 3.01 14.64 20.32
N GLY A 224 4.04 15.48 20.45
CA GLY A 224 4.07 16.53 21.48
C GLY A 224 2.92 17.52 21.31
N ARG A 225 2.72 17.99 20.08
CA ARG A 225 1.61 18.89 19.74
C ARG A 225 0.25 18.22 19.86
N LEU A 226 0.14 16.94 19.50
CA LEU A 226 -1.10 16.16 19.70
C LEU A 226 -1.46 16.08 21.18
N TYR A 227 -0.54 15.66 22.04
CA TYR A 227 -0.82 15.50 23.47
C TYR A 227 -1.15 16.81 24.16
N GLN A 228 -0.45 17.90 23.80
CA GLN A 228 -0.78 19.25 24.29
C GLN A 228 -2.20 19.67 23.90
N ALA A 229 -2.62 19.41 22.66
CA ALA A 229 -3.96 19.76 22.18
C ALA A 229 -5.07 18.86 22.76
N LEU A 230 -4.72 17.68 23.28
CA LEU A 230 -5.64 16.77 23.96
C LEU A 230 -5.60 16.91 25.49
N GLU A 231 -4.80 17.84 26.02
CA GLU A 231 -4.58 18.01 27.47
C GLU A 231 -4.13 16.72 28.18
N LEU A 232 -3.38 15.87 27.48
CA LEU A 232 -2.84 14.63 28.02
C LEU A 232 -1.41 14.89 28.53
N GLU A 233 -1.16 14.64 29.82
CA GLU A 233 0.19 14.68 30.38
C GLU A 233 1.06 13.59 29.73
N LYS A 234 2.30 13.93 29.38
CA LYS A 234 3.28 12.95 28.88
C LYS A 234 3.57 11.95 30.01
N SER A 235 3.11 10.70 29.85
CA SER A 235 3.59 9.57 30.66
C SER A 235 4.97 9.12 30.22
#